data_AF-E1NV69-F1
#
_entry.id   AF-E1NV69-F1
#
_cell.length_a   1.000
_cell.length_b   1.000
_cell.length_c   1.000
_cell.angle_alpha   90.00
_cell.angle_beta   90.00
_cell.angle_gamma   90.00
#
_symmetry.space_group_name_H-M   'P 1'
#
loop_
_entity.id
_entity.type
_entity.pdbx_description
1 polymer ?
#
loop_
_entity_poly.entity_id
_entity_poly.type
_entity_poly.pdbx_seq_one_letter_code
_entity_poly.pdbx_strand_id
1 'polypeptide(L)'
;MEIDWPEGIDKIVDHGDHWHLYKNGQEITVVHENPKSHYPNAEYIDERPKDYSNITVENNEIFTYDEVKPEVKDGLREFLKKKDMRGIVDMEGFGDLTNETRPVYGSETDENGQPIKKDIFYFCHNGDHYHALTIKQIIQAAKAGEYGSFTARDIVAAMKWSIENKEKLVTFTVSKNIDAVKNYLKQYYHIDDENDISSFGNQIGIYGIKADGNPVYFNVDDDFTVENGQIKSIKPLPAREEKTDQKSEADHQKELPVENVNPTALTKVTLDSVKAFLIEKYPNSEVSAISGVLYVSKGEDEAPIEFKLTDFAIKDNKIVEKK
;
A
#
# COMPACT_ATOMS: atom_id res chain seq x y z
N MET A 1 -0.43 5.86 30.92
CA MET A 1 -1.52 6.76 30.51
C MET A 1 -2.58 5.84 29.92
N GLU A 2 -3.83 5.93 30.34
CA GLU A 2 -4.88 5.04 29.85
C GLU A 2 -5.21 5.46 28.40
N ILE A 3 -5.00 4.57 27.44
CA ILE A 3 -5.31 4.82 26.03
C ILE A 3 -6.82 4.76 25.89
N ASP A 4 -7.42 5.84 25.34
CA ASP A 4 -8.82 5.82 24.94
C ASP A 4 -8.94 5.05 23.63
N TRP A 5 -9.35 3.79 23.73
CA TRP A 5 -9.42 2.86 22.62
C TRP A 5 -10.66 3.13 21.76
N PRO A 6 -10.51 3.61 20.50
CA PRO A 6 -11.67 3.90 19.64
C PRO A 6 -12.50 2.65 19.34
N GLU A 7 -13.83 2.79 19.29
CA GLU A 7 -14.71 1.66 19.01
C GLU A 7 -14.82 1.33 17.51
N GLY A 8 -14.90 0.03 17.22
CA GLY A 8 -15.21 -0.48 15.89
C GLY A 8 -14.06 -0.37 14.90
N ILE A 9 -12.82 -0.47 15.37
CA ILE A 9 -11.64 -0.67 14.53
C ILE A 9 -11.76 -2.03 13.84
N ASP A 10 -11.62 -2.04 12.52
CA ASP A 10 -11.70 -3.23 11.68
C ASP A 10 -10.37 -3.60 11.03
N LYS A 11 -9.38 -2.71 11.06
CA LYS A 11 -8.03 -2.98 10.55
C LYS A 11 -6.94 -2.26 11.36
N ILE A 12 -5.83 -2.94 11.55
CA ILE A 12 -4.61 -2.49 12.22
C ILE A 12 -3.47 -2.62 11.22
N VAL A 13 -2.70 -1.57 10.99
CA VAL A 13 -1.43 -1.63 10.24
C VAL A 13 -0.30 -1.45 11.23
N ASP A 14 0.58 -2.45 11.34
CA ASP A 14 1.72 -2.51 12.24
C ASP A 14 2.99 -2.09 11.53
N HIS A 15 3.62 -1.01 12.00
CA HIS A 15 4.94 -0.57 11.55
C HIS A 15 6.06 -0.91 12.56
N GLY A 16 5.72 -1.60 13.65
CA GLY A 16 6.64 -2.17 14.64
C GLY A 16 6.86 -1.28 15.85
N ASP A 17 6.98 0.03 15.63
CA ASP A 17 7.08 1.06 16.66
C ASP A 17 5.77 1.87 16.85
N HIS A 18 4.83 1.72 15.92
CA HIS A 18 3.48 2.27 16.02
C HIS A 18 2.49 1.44 15.20
N TRP A 19 1.19 1.60 15.51
CA TRP A 19 0.10 0.99 14.78
C TRP A 19 -0.91 2.03 14.32
N HIS A 20 -1.33 1.96 13.06
CA HIS A 20 -2.45 2.72 12.55
C HIS A 20 -3.74 1.91 12.72
N LEU A 21 -4.74 2.52 13.33
CA LEU A 21 -6.06 1.92 13.52
C LEU A 21 -7.02 2.48 12.47
N TYR A 22 -7.66 1.60 11.73
CA TYR A 22 -8.60 1.93 10.66
C TYR A 22 -10.01 1.45 10.99
N LYS A 23 -10.99 2.18 10.45
CA LYS A 23 -12.40 1.83 10.46
C LYS A 23 -13.01 2.16 9.11
N ASN A 24 -13.62 1.19 8.47
CA ASN A 24 -14.23 1.30 7.14
C ASN A 24 -13.27 1.90 6.09
N GLY A 25 -11.99 1.53 6.17
CA GLY A 25 -10.93 2.03 5.28
C GLY A 25 -10.39 3.43 5.60
N GLN A 26 -10.94 4.13 6.59
CA GLN A 26 -10.42 5.41 7.07
C GLN A 26 -9.48 5.21 8.26
N GLU A 27 -8.33 5.89 8.27
CA GLU A 27 -7.46 5.95 9.43
C GLU A 27 -8.13 6.77 10.55
N ILE A 28 -8.27 6.16 11.72
CA ILE A 28 -8.93 6.76 12.88
C ILE A 28 -7.92 7.36 13.84
N THR A 29 -6.85 6.62 14.13
CA THR A 29 -5.81 7.07 15.06
C THR A 29 -4.54 6.23 14.93
N VAL A 30 -3.47 6.69 15.56
CA VAL A 30 -2.21 5.97 15.73
C VAL A 30 -1.99 5.68 17.21
N VAL A 31 -1.54 4.47 17.52
CA VAL A 31 -1.25 4.03 18.90
C VAL A 31 0.15 3.44 19.02
N HIS A 32 0.67 3.40 20.25
CA HIS A 32 2.03 2.94 20.60
C HIS A 32 2.05 1.73 21.53
N GLU A 33 0.87 1.32 22.01
CA GLU A 33 0.68 0.05 22.67
C GLU A 33 0.05 -0.90 21.66
N ASN A 34 0.52 -2.16 21.65
CA ASN A 34 0.05 -3.14 20.70
C ASN A 34 -1.48 -3.30 20.81
N PRO A 35 -2.27 -2.88 19.79
CA PRO A 35 -3.72 -2.84 19.85
C PRO A 35 -4.38 -4.22 19.70
N LYS A 36 -3.59 -5.26 19.40
CA LYS A 36 -4.10 -6.57 18.97
C LYS A 36 -4.96 -7.25 20.03
N SER A 37 -4.65 -7.08 21.31
CA SER A 37 -5.48 -7.60 22.41
C SER A 37 -6.81 -6.85 22.56
N HIS A 38 -6.85 -5.58 22.17
CA HIS A 38 -8.05 -4.73 22.27
C HIS A 38 -9.00 -4.93 21.09
N TYR A 39 -8.47 -5.22 19.90
CA TYR A 39 -9.25 -5.52 18.70
C TYR A 39 -8.90 -6.90 18.15
N PRO A 40 -9.28 -7.99 18.84
CA PRO A 40 -8.91 -9.35 18.44
C PRO A 40 -9.53 -9.79 17.10
N ASN A 41 -10.54 -9.05 16.62
CA ASN A 41 -11.24 -9.31 15.36
C ASN A 41 -10.87 -8.33 14.25
N ALA A 42 -10.01 -7.35 14.50
CA ALA A 42 -9.54 -6.44 13.46
C ALA A 42 -8.52 -7.17 12.57
N GLU A 43 -8.55 -6.91 11.26
CA GLU A 43 -7.50 -7.31 10.34
C GLU A 43 -6.16 -6.77 10.83
N TYR A 44 -5.09 -7.58 10.83
CA TYR A 44 -3.77 -7.15 11.29
C TYR A 44 -2.78 -7.27 10.15
N ILE A 45 -2.33 -6.13 9.62
CA ILE A 45 -1.35 -6.06 8.55
C ILE A 45 0.02 -5.79 9.17
N ASP A 46 0.96 -6.71 8.97
CA ASP A 46 2.35 -6.54 9.37
C ASP A 46 3.13 -5.85 8.25
N GLU A 47 3.37 -4.56 8.40
CA GLU A 47 4.19 -3.74 7.50
C GLU A 47 5.44 -3.23 8.23
N ARG A 48 5.94 -4.03 9.17
CA ARG A 48 7.19 -3.72 9.84
C ARG A 48 8.28 -3.62 8.80
N PRO A 49 9.07 -2.52 8.78
CA PRO A 49 10.23 -2.46 7.92
C PRO A 49 11.15 -3.63 8.26
N LYS A 50 11.78 -4.21 7.24
CA LYS A 50 12.77 -5.27 7.47
C LYS A 50 13.84 -4.75 8.41
N ASP A 51 14.03 -5.46 9.51
CA ASP A 51 15.01 -5.07 10.52
C ASP A 51 16.42 -5.46 10.07
N TYR A 52 17.24 -4.44 9.82
CA TYR A 52 18.66 -4.56 9.48
C TYR A 52 19.57 -4.00 10.58
N SER A 53 19.03 -3.77 11.78
CA SER A 53 19.77 -3.20 12.92
C SER A 53 20.97 -4.03 13.35
N ASN A 54 20.95 -5.34 13.07
CA ASN A 54 22.04 -6.27 13.32
C ASN A 54 23.24 -6.08 12.38
N ILE A 55 23.10 -5.33 11.29
CA ILE A 55 24.19 -5.04 10.36
C ILE A 55 25.01 -3.87 10.88
N THR A 56 26.29 -4.12 11.15
CA THR A 56 27.23 -3.08 11.58
C THR A 56 27.51 -2.08 10.46
N VAL A 57 27.46 -0.80 10.79
CA VAL A 57 27.91 0.31 9.94
C VAL A 57 29.07 0.98 10.65
N GLU A 58 30.24 0.96 10.03
CA GLU A 58 31.44 1.59 10.55
C GLU A 58 31.36 3.11 10.39
N ASN A 59 31.98 3.86 11.30
CA ASN A 59 31.92 5.32 11.28
C ASN A 59 32.43 5.96 9.98
N ASN A 60 33.35 5.29 9.26
CA ASN A 60 33.86 5.76 7.97
C ASN A 60 32.94 5.45 6.78
N GLU A 61 31.91 4.61 6.97
CA GLU A 61 30.87 4.34 5.97
C GLU A 61 29.73 5.36 6.06
N ILE A 62 29.54 6.00 7.22
CA ILE A 62 28.50 7.01 7.44
C ILE A 62 28.86 8.29 6.67
N PHE A 63 27.88 8.82 5.97
CA PHE A 63 27.98 10.08 5.22
C PHE A 63 26.76 10.96 5.51
N THR A 64 26.82 12.24 5.13
CA THR A 64 25.68 13.16 5.21
C THR A 64 25.05 13.37 3.84
N TYR A 65 23.81 13.83 3.79
CA TYR A 65 23.17 14.18 2.52
C TYR A 65 23.90 15.33 1.80
N ASP A 66 24.63 16.20 2.49
CA ASP A 66 25.43 17.27 1.87
C ASP A 66 26.59 16.71 1.04
N GLU A 67 27.11 15.54 1.41
CA GLU A 67 28.17 14.84 0.68
C GLU A 67 27.66 14.12 -0.59
N VAL A 68 26.34 14.13 -0.83
CA VAL A 68 25.71 13.43 -1.93
C VAL A 68 25.00 14.43 -2.84
N LYS A 69 25.41 14.49 -4.11
CA LYS A 69 24.73 15.34 -5.10
C LYS A 69 23.44 14.67 -5.56
N PRO A 70 22.35 15.45 -5.78
CA PRO A 70 21.12 14.93 -6.33
C PRO A 70 21.33 14.38 -7.75
N GLU A 71 21.01 13.11 -7.96
CA GLU A 71 21.17 12.42 -9.24
C GLU A 71 20.27 11.19 -9.28
N VAL A 72 19.77 10.82 -10.46
CA VAL A 72 19.07 9.54 -10.68
C VAL A 72 19.90 8.70 -11.65
N LYS A 73 20.46 7.60 -11.15
CA LYS A 73 21.20 6.65 -11.99
C LYS A 73 20.30 5.88 -12.94
N ASP A 74 20.85 5.53 -14.10
CA ASP A 74 20.20 4.67 -15.08
C ASP A 74 19.71 3.36 -14.44
N GLY A 75 18.49 2.94 -14.80
CA GLY A 75 17.85 1.73 -14.29
C GLY A 75 17.31 1.81 -12.85
N LEU A 76 17.63 2.87 -12.09
CA LEU A 76 17.18 2.99 -10.70
C LEU A 76 15.65 3.10 -10.59
N ARG A 77 15.01 3.92 -11.42
CA ARG A 77 13.55 4.08 -11.39
C ARG A 77 12.81 2.77 -11.66
N GLU A 78 13.28 1.99 -12.63
CA GLU A 78 12.72 0.67 -12.94
C GLU A 78 12.92 -0.30 -11.78
N PHE A 79 14.10 -0.28 -11.15
CA PHE A 79 14.37 -1.09 -9.96
C PHE A 79 13.44 -0.74 -8.80
N LEU A 80 13.34 0.55 -8.46
CA LEU A 80 12.47 1.04 -7.38
C LEU A 80 11.00 0.69 -7.64
N LYS A 81 10.55 0.78 -8.90
CA LYS A 81 9.20 0.40 -9.31
C LYS A 81 8.96 -1.09 -9.13
N LYS A 82 9.86 -1.93 -9.64
CA LYS A 82 9.76 -3.40 -9.56
C LYS A 82 9.75 -3.91 -8.11
N LYS A 83 10.49 -3.23 -7.23
CA LYS A 83 10.61 -3.58 -5.81
C LYS A 83 9.54 -2.94 -4.91
N ASP A 84 8.65 -2.12 -5.45
CA ASP A 84 7.62 -1.36 -4.72
C ASP A 84 8.18 -0.62 -3.49
N MET A 85 9.24 0.15 -3.71
CA MET A 85 10.02 0.79 -2.63
C MET A 85 9.39 2.09 -2.11
N ARG A 86 8.16 1.99 -1.59
CA ARG A 86 7.36 3.10 -1.06
C ARG A 86 8.09 3.94 -0.01
N GLY A 87 8.70 3.27 0.97
CA GLY A 87 9.51 3.92 2.01
C GLY A 87 10.73 4.71 1.52
N ILE A 88 11.10 4.60 0.24
CA ILE A 88 12.13 5.43 -0.41
C ILE A 88 11.50 6.51 -1.29
N VAL A 89 10.51 6.14 -2.11
CA VAL A 89 9.93 7.04 -3.13
C VAL A 89 8.92 8.05 -2.57
N ASP A 90 8.37 7.78 -1.39
CA ASP A 90 7.33 8.60 -0.79
C ASP A 90 7.89 9.71 0.09
N MET A 91 9.19 9.66 0.41
CA MET A 91 9.88 10.70 1.18
C MET A 91 9.74 12.08 0.52
N GLU A 92 9.41 13.08 1.33
CA GLU A 92 9.04 14.43 0.89
C GLU A 92 10.05 15.49 1.35
N GLY A 93 10.89 15.16 2.32
CA GLY A 93 11.92 16.04 2.86
C GLY A 93 13.14 15.28 3.38
N PHE A 94 14.21 16.05 3.62
CA PHE A 94 15.39 15.57 4.33
C PHE A 94 15.99 16.69 5.18
N GLY A 95 16.63 16.33 6.28
CA GLY A 95 17.26 17.25 7.23
C GLY A 95 16.83 16.98 8.67
N ASP A 96 16.71 18.07 9.45
CA ASP A 96 16.44 18.01 10.88
C ASP A 96 14.97 18.32 11.22
N LEU A 97 14.33 17.44 11.98
CA LEU A 97 13.01 17.64 12.59
C LEU A 97 13.11 18.01 14.08
N THR A 98 14.22 18.60 14.53
CA THR A 98 14.47 18.85 15.96
C THR A 98 13.53 19.86 16.60
N ASN A 99 12.94 20.74 15.79
CA ASN A 99 11.98 21.76 16.26
C ASN A 99 10.52 21.31 16.10
N GLU A 100 10.29 20.12 15.50
CA GLU A 100 8.96 19.58 15.31
C GLU A 100 8.44 18.91 16.58
N THR A 101 7.24 19.30 16.98
CA THR A 101 6.53 18.69 18.11
C THR A 101 5.83 17.40 17.72
N ARG A 102 5.63 17.18 16.41
CA ARG A 102 5.01 15.97 15.89
C ARG A 102 5.87 14.74 16.21
N PRO A 103 5.22 13.58 16.42
CA PRO A 103 5.95 12.33 16.55
C PRO A 103 6.74 11.99 15.28
N VAL A 104 7.84 11.27 15.47
CA VAL A 104 8.70 10.76 14.41
C VAL A 104 8.86 9.26 14.64
N TYR A 105 8.51 8.47 13.64
CA TYR A 105 8.55 6.99 13.67
C TYR A 105 9.45 6.46 12.56
N GLY A 106 9.86 5.20 12.69
CA GLY A 106 10.68 4.49 11.71
C GLY A 106 12.17 4.82 11.76
N SER A 107 12.58 5.97 12.31
CA SER A 107 13.99 6.28 12.54
C SER A 107 14.59 5.39 13.63
N GLU A 108 15.89 5.11 13.54
CA GLU A 108 16.63 4.56 14.67
C GLU A 108 16.45 5.40 15.95
N THR A 109 16.63 4.76 17.11
CA THR A 109 16.60 5.43 18.40
C THR A 109 18.01 5.74 18.91
N ASP A 110 18.13 6.82 19.67
CA ASP A 110 19.35 7.15 20.40
C ASP A 110 19.55 6.25 21.63
N GLU A 111 20.64 6.49 22.38
CA GLU A 111 20.99 5.74 23.60
C GLU A 111 19.92 5.82 24.71
N ASN A 112 19.02 6.81 24.64
CA ASN A 112 17.91 7.01 25.58
C ASN A 112 16.59 6.45 25.03
N GLY A 113 16.63 5.75 23.89
CA GLY A 113 15.46 5.18 23.23
C GLY A 113 14.58 6.23 22.53
N GLN A 114 15.07 7.44 22.30
CA GLN A 114 14.32 8.48 21.59
C GLN A 114 14.56 8.42 20.08
N PRO A 115 13.54 8.64 19.23
CA PRO A 115 13.72 8.68 17.79
C PRO A 115 14.77 9.71 17.35
N ILE A 116 15.68 9.31 16.49
CA ILE A 116 16.66 10.21 15.88
C ILE A 116 15.93 11.14 14.91
N LYS A 117 15.94 12.44 15.23
CA LYS A 117 15.31 13.50 14.42
C LYS A 117 16.27 14.32 13.57
N LYS A 118 17.56 13.95 13.57
CA LYS A 118 18.61 14.68 12.85
C LYS A 118 19.09 13.87 11.67
N ASP A 119 19.41 14.58 10.60
CA ASP A 119 19.94 14.00 9.38
C ASP A 119 19.14 12.81 8.83
N ILE A 120 17.83 12.99 8.72
CA ILE A 120 16.87 11.99 8.28
C ILE A 120 16.21 12.36 6.96
N PHE A 121 15.74 11.36 6.21
CA PHE A 121 14.69 11.53 5.21
C PHE A 121 13.34 11.32 5.88
N TYR A 122 12.32 12.06 5.46
CA TYR A 122 11.00 11.97 6.07
C TYR A 122 9.86 12.27 5.10
N PHE A 123 8.67 11.76 5.42
CA PHE A 123 7.39 12.26 4.90
C PHE A 123 6.40 12.42 6.06
N CYS A 124 5.45 13.35 5.89
CA CYS A 124 4.43 13.61 6.89
C CYS A 124 3.16 12.83 6.56
N HIS A 125 2.79 11.87 7.40
CA HIS A 125 1.57 11.09 7.23
C HIS A 125 0.36 11.91 7.70
N ASN A 126 -0.58 12.17 6.80
CA ASN A 126 -1.84 12.89 7.07
C ASN A 126 -1.70 14.22 7.83
N GLY A 127 -0.53 14.85 7.79
CA GLY A 127 -0.28 16.04 8.59
C GLY A 127 -0.38 15.79 10.10
N ASP A 128 -0.06 14.59 10.58
CA ASP A 128 -0.10 14.17 11.99
C ASP A 128 1.30 13.85 12.53
N HIS A 129 1.95 12.82 11.99
CA HIS A 129 3.28 12.34 12.38
C HIS A 129 4.20 12.15 11.18
N TYR A 130 5.49 11.99 11.44
CA TYR A 130 6.49 11.72 10.41
C TYR A 130 6.90 10.26 10.40
N HIS A 131 7.03 9.67 9.21
CA HIS A 131 7.88 8.50 9.01
C HIS A 131 9.25 8.98 8.58
N ALA A 132 10.29 8.37 9.13
CA ALA A 132 11.67 8.80 8.91
C ALA A 132 12.62 7.63 8.68
N LEU A 133 13.70 7.91 7.94
CA LEU A 133 14.83 7.00 7.73
C LEU A 133 16.14 7.75 7.96
N THR A 134 17.04 7.16 8.76
CA THR A 134 18.41 7.66 8.92
C THR A 134 19.29 7.21 7.76
N ILE A 135 20.41 7.92 7.51
CA ILE A 135 21.42 7.46 6.55
C ILE A 135 21.97 6.08 6.93
N LYS A 136 22.13 5.81 8.23
CA LYS A 136 22.62 4.52 8.72
C LYS A 136 21.67 3.38 8.36
N GLN A 137 20.35 3.56 8.48
CA GLN A 137 19.36 2.56 8.03
C GLN A 137 19.45 2.31 6.52
N ILE A 138 19.65 3.35 5.72
CA ILE A 138 19.83 3.21 4.26
C ILE A 138 21.13 2.43 3.97
N ILE A 139 22.22 2.67 4.71
CA ILE A 139 23.46 1.89 4.57
C ILE A 139 23.24 0.42 4.97
N GLN A 140 22.55 0.16 6.08
CA GLN A 140 22.24 -1.20 6.52
C GLN A 140 21.43 -1.97 5.47
N ALA A 141 20.38 -1.35 4.93
CA ALA A 141 19.58 -1.93 3.85
C ALA A 141 20.41 -2.19 2.57
N ALA A 142 21.32 -1.28 2.22
CA ALA A 142 22.24 -1.50 1.10
C ALA A 142 23.17 -2.69 1.34
N LYS A 143 23.75 -2.81 2.55
CA LYS A 143 24.63 -3.93 2.95
C LYS A 143 23.87 -5.26 3.04
N ALA A 144 22.58 -5.23 3.35
CA ALA A 144 21.68 -6.38 3.27
C ALA A 144 21.34 -6.80 1.83
N GLY A 145 21.71 -5.99 0.83
CA GLY A 145 21.40 -6.23 -0.57
C GLY A 145 19.98 -5.80 -0.98
N GLU A 146 19.27 -5.03 -0.15
CA GLU A 146 17.89 -4.60 -0.43
C GLU A 146 17.81 -3.80 -1.74
N TYR A 147 18.87 -3.05 -2.07
CA TYR A 147 18.95 -2.17 -3.24
C TYR A 147 19.64 -2.80 -4.46
N GLY A 148 19.86 -4.12 -4.44
CA GLY A 148 20.52 -4.82 -5.55
C GLY A 148 21.93 -4.29 -5.80
N SER A 149 22.19 -3.78 -7.00
CA SER A 149 23.49 -3.20 -7.38
C SER A 149 23.66 -1.73 -6.99
N PHE A 150 22.60 -1.06 -6.52
CA PHE A 150 22.65 0.35 -6.16
C PHE A 150 23.23 0.52 -4.75
N THR A 151 24.10 1.50 -4.59
CA THR A 151 24.69 1.83 -3.28
C THR A 151 23.74 2.68 -2.44
N ALA A 152 23.97 2.75 -1.13
CA ALA A 152 23.25 3.69 -0.27
C ALA A 152 23.33 5.14 -0.77
N ARG A 153 24.48 5.55 -1.31
CA ARG A 153 24.67 6.88 -1.91
C ARG A 153 23.79 7.09 -3.14
N ASP A 154 23.56 6.05 -3.94
CA ASP A 154 22.69 6.14 -5.13
C ASP A 154 21.23 6.33 -4.73
N ILE A 155 20.79 5.64 -3.68
CA ILE A 155 19.45 5.82 -3.11
C ILE A 155 19.28 7.23 -2.55
N VAL A 156 20.22 7.69 -1.73
CA VAL A 156 20.22 9.05 -1.17
C VAL A 156 20.22 10.11 -2.27
N ALA A 157 21.06 9.96 -3.30
CA ALA A 157 21.11 10.88 -4.44
C ALA A 157 19.76 10.97 -5.15
N ALA A 158 19.08 9.85 -5.34
CA ALA A 158 17.80 9.80 -6.02
C ALA A 158 16.68 10.40 -5.17
N MET A 159 16.63 10.12 -3.86
CA MET A 159 15.66 10.73 -2.95
C MET A 159 15.82 12.25 -2.93
N LYS A 160 17.06 12.74 -2.80
CA LYS A 160 17.36 14.18 -2.90
C LYS A 160 16.88 14.76 -4.23
N TRP A 161 17.20 14.09 -5.33
CA TRP A 161 16.76 14.54 -6.66
C TRP A 161 15.23 14.63 -6.72
N SER A 162 14.50 13.65 -6.18
CA SER A 162 13.03 13.63 -6.16
C SER A 162 12.46 14.84 -5.41
N ILE A 163 12.99 15.08 -4.21
CA ILE A 163 12.54 16.13 -3.29
C ILE A 163 12.85 17.51 -3.87
N GLU A 164 14.09 17.73 -4.32
CA GLU A 164 14.53 19.02 -4.84
C GLU A 164 13.87 19.40 -6.18
N ASN A 165 13.61 18.42 -7.04
CA ASN A 165 12.92 18.65 -8.33
C ASN A 165 11.40 18.62 -8.19
N LYS A 166 10.85 18.27 -7.02
CA LYS A 166 9.41 18.07 -6.77
C LYS A 166 8.79 17.09 -7.76
N GLU A 167 9.56 16.07 -8.14
CA GLU A 167 9.16 15.04 -9.09
C GLU A 167 9.31 13.68 -8.43
N LYS A 168 8.28 12.83 -8.51
CA LYS A 168 8.36 11.47 -7.95
C LYS A 168 9.32 10.60 -8.77
N LEU A 169 10.20 9.85 -8.09
CA LEU A 169 11.09 8.87 -8.72
C LEU A 169 10.32 7.80 -9.47
N VAL A 170 9.24 7.34 -8.86
CA VAL A 170 8.30 6.38 -9.42
C VAL A 170 6.93 6.83 -9.00
N THR A 171 6.04 6.98 -9.98
CA THR A 171 4.61 7.05 -9.70
C THR A 171 4.09 5.62 -9.71
N PHE A 172 3.68 5.14 -8.55
CA PHE A 172 2.95 3.89 -8.47
C PHE A 172 1.50 4.17 -8.85
N THR A 173 1.21 4.07 -10.14
CA THR A 173 -0.18 3.97 -10.60
C THR A 173 -0.70 2.62 -10.17
N VAL A 174 -1.83 2.58 -9.44
CA VAL A 174 -2.57 1.33 -9.20
C VAL A 174 -3.03 0.86 -10.57
N SER A 175 -2.29 -0.07 -11.14
CA SER A 175 -2.36 -0.40 -12.55
C SER A 175 -3.21 -1.65 -12.70
N LYS A 176 -4.47 -1.40 -13.08
CA LYS A 176 -5.51 -2.40 -13.36
C LYS A 176 -6.05 -3.12 -12.14
N ASN A 177 -7.30 -3.55 -12.33
CA ASN A 177 -8.26 -4.05 -11.33
C ASN A 177 -7.60 -4.99 -10.31
N ILE A 178 -7.07 -4.40 -9.23
CA ILE A 178 -6.39 -5.11 -8.15
C ILE A 178 -7.35 -6.13 -7.55
N ASP A 179 -8.64 -5.80 -7.50
CA ASP A 179 -9.69 -6.70 -7.06
C ASP A 179 -9.86 -7.90 -8.01
N ALA A 180 -9.70 -7.73 -9.32
CA ALA A 180 -9.73 -8.85 -10.27
C ALA A 180 -8.54 -9.79 -10.10
N VAL A 181 -7.33 -9.25 -9.86
CA VAL A 181 -6.15 -10.08 -9.59
C VAL A 181 -6.26 -10.75 -8.21
N LYS A 182 -6.76 -10.05 -7.20
CA LYS A 182 -7.09 -10.64 -5.89
C LYS A 182 -8.09 -11.78 -6.07
N ASN A 183 -9.16 -11.59 -6.84
CA ASN A 183 -10.16 -12.63 -7.08
C ASN A 183 -9.58 -13.83 -7.84
N TYR A 184 -8.73 -13.59 -8.84
CA TYR A 184 -7.99 -14.65 -9.54
C TYR A 184 -7.13 -15.47 -8.55
N LEU A 185 -6.39 -14.79 -7.68
CA LEU A 185 -5.53 -15.43 -6.69
C LEU A 185 -6.32 -16.17 -5.61
N LYS A 186 -7.43 -15.61 -5.13
CA LYS A 186 -8.35 -16.29 -4.20
C LYS A 186 -8.83 -17.60 -4.77
N GLN A 187 -9.23 -17.59 -6.04
CA GLN A 187 -9.73 -18.77 -6.69
C GLN A 187 -8.62 -19.81 -6.93
N TYR A 188 -7.42 -19.37 -7.32
CA TYR A 188 -6.27 -20.23 -7.55
C TYR A 188 -5.79 -20.93 -6.27
N TYR A 189 -5.70 -20.20 -5.16
CA TYR A 189 -5.22 -20.72 -3.88
C TYR A 189 -6.32 -21.23 -2.95
N HIS A 190 -7.57 -21.17 -3.37
CA HIS A 190 -8.74 -21.51 -2.55
C HIS A 190 -8.77 -20.72 -1.24
N ILE A 191 -8.65 -19.40 -1.35
CA ILE A 191 -8.70 -18.47 -0.23
C ILE A 191 -10.15 -18.03 -0.05
N ASP A 192 -10.76 -18.51 1.02
CA ASP A 192 -12.13 -18.15 1.40
C ASP A 192 -12.16 -16.98 2.42
N ASP A 193 -11.06 -16.77 3.14
CA ASP A 193 -10.91 -15.68 4.11
C ASP A 193 -10.35 -14.43 3.43
N GLU A 194 -11.11 -13.33 3.44
CA GLU A 194 -10.66 -12.04 2.91
C GLU A 194 -9.39 -11.52 3.62
N ASN A 195 -9.11 -11.98 4.84
CA ASN A 195 -7.91 -11.61 5.61
C ASN A 195 -6.64 -12.33 5.14
N ASP A 196 -6.77 -13.45 4.42
CA ASP A 196 -5.62 -14.20 3.89
C ASP A 196 -5.06 -13.59 2.60
N ILE A 197 -5.66 -12.49 2.12
CA ILE A 197 -5.23 -11.79 0.91
C ILE A 197 -5.42 -10.26 1.01
N SER A 198 -4.33 -9.54 1.17
CA SER A 198 -4.32 -8.08 1.25
C SER A 198 -3.75 -7.44 -0.01
N SER A 199 -4.01 -6.15 -0.20
CA SER A 199 -3.43 -5.38 -1.29
C SER A 199 -3.01 -4.02 -0.80
N PHE A 200 -1.79 -3.63 -1.15
CA PHE A 200 -1.27 -2.29 -0.91
C PHE A 200 -0.67 -1.77 -2.20
N GLY A 201 -1.23 -0.68 -2.72
CA GLY A 201 -0.72 -0.11 -3.95
C GLY A 201 -0.86 -1.04 -5.16
N ASN A 202 0.27 -1.52 -5.66
CA ASN A 202 0.34 -2.45 -6.80
C ASN A 202 0.72 -3.88 -6.39
N GLN A 203 0.79 -4.16 -5.08
CA GLN A 203 1.20 -5.44 -4.54
C GLN A 203 0.03 -6.13 -3.86
N ILE A 204 -0.06 -7.45 -4.02
CA ILE A 204 -1.00 -8.32 -3.32
C ILE A 204 -0.19 -9.28 -2.46
N GLY A 205 -0.44 -9.29 -1.16
CA GLY A 205 0.13 -10.26 -0.23
C GLY A 205 -0.87 -11.37 0.02
N ILE A 206 -0.41 -12.63 -0.04
CA ILE A 206 -1.21 -13.80 0.35
C ILE A 206 -0.57 -14.51 1.52
N TYR A 207 -1.34 -14.70 2.58
CA TYR A 207 -0.93 -15.41 3.79
C TYR A 207 -1.27 -16.90 3.70
N GLY A 208 -0.56 -17.73 4.49
CA GLY A 208 -0.85 -19.16 4.57
C GLY A 208 -0.45 -19.99 3.33
N ILE A 209 0.32 -19.39 2.40
CA ILE A 209 0.94 -20.11 1.28
C ILE A 209 2.25 -20.78 1.68
N LYS A 210 3.06 -20.12 2.52
CA LYS A 210 4.31 -20.69 3.03
C LYS A 210 4.11 -21.32 4.42
N ALA A 211 4.88 -22.36 4.71
CA ALA A 211 4.81 -23.05 6.00
C ALA A 211 5.33 -22.20 7.16
N ASP A 212 6.23 -21.24 6.88
CA ASP A 212 6.79 -20.29 7.84
C ASP A 212 5.81 -19.17 8.23
N GLY A 213 4.65 -19.09 7.57
CA GLY A 213 3.63 -18.07 7.80
C GLY A 213 3.94 -16.71 7.16
N ASN A 214 5.08 -16.56 6.48
CA ASN A 214 5.38 -15.33 5.76
C ASN A 214 4.48 -15.21 4.53
N PRO A 215 3.98 -14.01 4.22
CA PRO A 215 3.20 -13.80 3.02
C PRO A 215 4.02 -14.06 1.75
N VAL A 216 3.32 -14.49 0.70
CA VAL A 216 3.81 -14.46 -0.67
C VAL A 216 3.28 -13.20 -1.32
N TYR A 217 4.18 -12.35 -1.77
CA TYR A 217 3.82 -11.12 -2.45
C TYR A 217 3.86 -11.32 -3.96
N PHE A 218 2.84 -10.76 -4.63
CA PHE A 218 2.76 -10.65 -6.06
C PHE A 218 2.67 -9.18 -6.44
N ASN A 219 3.39 -8.78 -7.47
CA ASN A 219 3.23 -7.47 -8.07
C ASN A 219 2.21 -7.58 -9.20
N VAL A 220 1.12 -6.83 -9.11
CA VAL A 220 -0.02 -6.89 -10.04
C VAL A 220 0.42 -6.70 -11.49
N ASP A 221 1.33 -5.75 -11.75
CA ASP A 221 1.80 -5.45 -13.10
C ASP A 221 2.84 -6.44 -13.62
N ASP A 222 3.73 -6.91 -12.75
CA ASP A 222 4.89 -7.69 -13.17
C ASP A 222 4.60 -9.19 -13.24
N ASP A 223 3.61 -9.65 -12.47
CA ASP A 223 3.30 -11.07 -12.33
C ASP A 223 2.00 -11.48 -13.01
N PHE A 224 1.17 -10.53 -13.48
CA PHE A 224 -0.08 -10.83 -14.17
C PHE A 224 -0.29 -10.02 -15.45
N THR A 225 -1.01 -10.62 -16.39
CA THR A 225 -1.43 -10.01 -17.66
C THR A 225 -2.92 -10.21 -17.87
N VAL A 226 -3.50 -9.45 -18.80
CA VAL A 226 -4.88 -9.62 -19.25
C VAL A 226 -4.87 -10.05 -20.71
N GLU A 227 -5.27 -11.29 -20.97
CA GLU A 227 -5.39 -11.86 -22.31
C GLU A 227 -6.85 -12.24 -22.58
N ASN A 228 -7.45 -11.71 -23.65
CA ASN A 228 -8.86 -11.95 -23.99
C ASN A 228 -9.83 -11.66 -22.83
N GLY A 229 -9.52 -10.65 -22.02
CA GLY A 229 -10.30 -10.26 -20.84
C GLY A 229 -10.04 -11.09 -19.59
N GLN A 230 -9.15 -12.10 -19.64
CA GLN A 230 -8.84 -12.99 -18.52
C GLN A 230 -7.50 -12.66 -17.86
N ILE A 231 -7.49 -12.66 -16.53
CA ILE A 231 -6.24 -12.58 -15.75
C ILE A 231 -5.46 -13.88 -15.96
N LYS A 232 -4.18 -13.74 -16.28
CA LYS A 232 -3.22 -14.84 -16.32
C LYS A 232 -1.96 -14.44 -15.58
N SER A 233 -1.34 -15.39 -14.89
CA SER A 233 0.00 -15.18 -14.37
C SER A 233 1.03 -15.21 -15.51
N ILE A 234 1.98 -14.28 -15.48
CA ILE A 234 3.10 -14.22 -16.44
C ILE A 234 4.13 -15.31 -16.12
N LYS A 235 4.28 -15.62 -14.83
CA LYS A 235 5.15 -16.68 -14.31
C LYS A 235 4.30 -17.76 -13.62
N PRO A 236 4.81 -19.00 -13.50
CA PRO A 236 4.18 -20.02 -12.67
C PRO A 236 4.02 -19.53 -11.23
N LEU A 237 2.81 -19.67 -10.69
CA LEU A 237 2.53 -19.33 -9.30
C LEU A 237 3.13 -20.41 -8.38
N PRO A 238 3.69 -20.04 -7.21
CA PRO A 238 4.21 -21.00 -6.26
C PRO A 238 3.11 -21.95 -5.77
N ALA A 239 3.47 -23.19 -5.48
CA ALA A 239 2.57 -24.13 -4.82
C ALA A 239 2.41 -23.73 -3.33
N ARG A 240 1.26 -24.05 -2.75
CA ARG A 240 1.06 -23.94 -1.31
C ARG A 240 1.96 -24.96 -0.60
N GLU A 241 2.77 -24.48 0.31
CA GLU A 241 3.55 -25.32 1.22
C GLU A 241 2.60 -25.85 2.29
N GLU A 242 2.31 -27.15 2.27
CA GLU A 242 1.56 -27.79 3.33
C GLU A 242 2.39 -27.79 4.63
N LYS A 243 1.80 -27.34 5.74
CA LYS A 243 2.28 -27.79 7.05
C LYS A 243 2.11 -29.30 7.06
N THR A 244 3.19 -30.05 7.32
CA THR A 244 3.13 -31.51 7.41
C THR A 244 2.13 -31.93 8.47
N ASP A 245 0.90 -32.20 8.05
CA ASP A 245 0.26 -33.50 8.17
C ASP A 245 -0.99 -33.57 7.28
N GLN A 246 -1.02 -34.63 6.45
CA GLN A 246 -2.07 -35.09 5.54
C GLN A 246 -2.07 -34.52 4.11
N LYS A 247 -1.47 -35.32 3.22
CA LYS A 247 -1.59 -35.33 1.76
C LYS A 247 -3.01 -35.01 1.26
N SER A 248 -3.09 -34.13 0.27
CA SER A 248 -3.81 -34.46 -0.96
C SER A 248 -3.12 -33.91 -2.20
N GLU A 249 -2.69 -34.81 -3.09
CA GLU A 249 -2.33 -34.47 -4.47
C GLU A 249 -3.58 -33.97 -5.21
N ALA A 250 -3.47 -32.80 -5.85
CA ALA A 250 -4.30 -32.45 -6.99
C ALA A 250 -3.55 -31.44 -7.88
N ASP A 251 -2.79 -31.98 -8.82
CA ASP A 251 -2.35 -31.29 -10.03
C ASP A 251 -3.57 -31.09 -10.94
N HIS A 252 -4.02 -29.84 -11.15
CA HIS A 252 -4.91 -29.49 -12.25
C HIS A 252 -4.80 -28.00 -12.61
N GLN A 253 -4.21 -27.72 -13.78
CA GLN A 253 -4.48 -26.51 -14.53
C GLN A 253 -6.00 -26.39 -14.77
N LYS A 254 -6.65 -25.47 -14.07
CA LYS A 254 -8.03 -25.06 -14.37
C LYS A 254 -8.01 -23.66 -14.96
N GLU A 255 -8.16 -23.60 -16.28
CA GLU A 255 -8.59 -22.38 -16.97
C GLU A 255 -10.01 -22.05 -16.52
N LEU A 256 -10.23 -20.78 -16.16
CA LEU A 256 -11.52 -20.29 -15.73
C LEU A 256 -12.07 -19.32 -16.76
N PRO A 257 -13.32 -19.49 -17.21
CA PRO A 257 -13.96 -18.49 -18.02
C PRO A 257 -14.20 -17.26 -17.15
N VAL A 258 -13.68 -16.12 -17.59
CA VAL A 258 -14.21 -14.82 -17.21
C VAL A 258 -15.69 -14.83 -17.56
N GLU A 259 -16.55 -14.57 -16.57
CA GLU A 259 -17.92 -14.18 -16.86
C GLU A 259 -17.87 -13.04 -17.87
N ASN A 260 -18.33 -13.34 -19.09
CA ASN A 260 -18.42 -12.42 -20.21
C ASN A 260 -18.98 -11.08 -19.74
N VAL A 261 -18.13 -10.08 -19.53
CA VAL A 261 -18.58 -8.69 -19.62
C VAL A 261 -18.51 -8.31 -21.10
N ASN A 262 -19.42 -8.90 -21.86
CA ASN A 262 -19.91 -8.28 -23.08
C ASN A 262 -20.95 -7.23 -22.62
N PRO A 263 -20.88 -5.96 -23.06
CA PRO A 263 -21.69 -4.88 -22.51
C PRO A 263 -23.15 -5.04 -22.94
N THR A 264 -23.92 -5.83 -22.20
CA THR A 264 -25.35 -5.99 -22.46
C THR A 264 -26.06 -6.45 -21.19
N ALA A 265 -26.91 -5.56 -20.65
CA ALA A 265 -27.67 -5.68 -19.40
C ALA A 265 -26.86 -5.49 -18.10
N LEU A 266 -26.73 -4.24 -17.63
CA LEU A 266 -26.72 -3.84 -16.23
C LEU A 266 -27.83 -4.61 -15.50
N THR A 267 -27.45 -5.55 -14.65
CA THR A 267 -28.38 -6.39 -13.87
C THR A 267 -28.53 -5.92 -12.41
N LYS A 268 -27.61 -5.09 -11.91
CA LYS A 268 -27.65 -4.52 -10.55
C LYS A 268 -27.05 -3.11 -10.49
N VAL A 269 -27.61 -2.27 -9.62
CA VAL A 269 -27.04 -0.96 -9.28
C VAL A 269 -25.87 -1.20 -8.33
N THR A 270 -24.66 -0.87 -8.79
CA THR A 270 -23.41 -0.94 -8.00
C THR A 270 -22.79 0.44 -7.85
N LEU A 271 -21.86 0.58 -6.89
CA LEU A 271 -21.07 1.79 -6.69
C LEU A 271 -20.39 2.24 -7.99
N ASP A 272 -19.75 1.30 -8.71
CA ASP A 272 -19.06 1.60 -9.96
C ASP A 272 -20.01 2.07 -11.07
N SER A 273 -21.19 1.44 -11.18
CA SER A 273 -22.18 1.83 -12.20
C SER A 273 -22.75 3.22 -11.96
N VAL A 274 -22.97 3.59 -10.69
CA VAL A 274 -23.46 4.92 -10.31
C VAL A 274 -22.36 5.96 -10.43
N LYS A 275 -21.12 5.62 -10.05
CA LYS A 275 -19.95 6.49 -10.22
C LYS A 275 -19.71 6.83 -11.68
N ALA A 276 -19.76 5.83 -12.57
CA ALA A 276 -19.66 6.04 -14.02
C ALA A 276 -20.78 6.96 -14.55
N PHE A 277 -22.02 6.75 -14.11
CA PHE A 277 -23.14 7.62 -14.45
C PHE A 277 -22.96 9.07 -13.98
N LEU A 278 -22.47 9.27 -12.75
CA LEU A 278 -22.22 10.62 -12.21
C LEU A 278 -21.07 11.33 -12.92
N ILE A 279 -20.00 10.61 -13.30
CA ILE A 279 -18.90 11.18 -14.10
C ILE A 279 -19.42 11.64 -15.48
N GLU A 280 -20.28 10.86 -16.13
CA GLU A 280 -20.90 11.25 -17.40
C GLU A 280 -21.84 12.46 -17.24
N LYS A 281 -22.62 12.50 -16.16
CA LYS A 281 -23.56 13.58 -15.86
C LYS A 281 -22.86 14.87 -15.42
N TYR A 282 -21.71 14.78 -14.77
CA TYR A 282 -20.93 15.88 -14.22
C TYR A 282 -19.46 15.82 -14.69
N PRO A 283 -19.19 16.06 -15.98
CA PRO A 283 -17.88 15.79 -16.60
C PRO A 283 -16.72 16.67 -16.11
N ASN A 284 -17.00 17.74 -15.37
CA ASN A 284 -16.01 18.65 -14.79
C ASN A 284 -16.04 18.63 -13.26
N SER A 285 -16.45 17.51 -12.67
CA SER A 285 -16.62 17.37 -11.23
C SER A 285 -15.91 16.13 -10.74
N GLU A 286 -15.35 16.20 -9.53
CA GLU A 286 -14.77 15.03 -8.90
C GLU A 286 -15.87 14.21 -8.27
N VAL A 287 -15.86 12.89 -8.56
CA VAL A 287 -16.79 11.94 -7.96
C VAL A 287 -16.05 11.05 -6.98
N SER A 288 -16.35 11.21 -5.70
CA SER A 288 -15.81 10.40 -4.62
C SER A 288 -16.93 9.57 -3.96
N ALA A 289 -16.56 8.55 -3.20
CA ALA A 289 -17.50 7.75 -2.43
C ALA A 289 -16.97 7.60 -1.01
N ILE A 290 -17.79 7.98 -0.02
CA ILE A 290 -17.46 7.90 1.40
C ILE A 290 -18.63 7.20 2.10
N SER A 291 -18.34 6.10 2.81
CA SER A 291 -19.34 5.34 3.57
C SER A 291 -20.59 4.92 2.77
N GLY A 292 -20.42 4.56 1.50
CA GLY A 292 -21.51 4.14 0.61
C GLY A 292 -22.37 5.29 0.04
N VAL A 293 -22.00 6.54 0.32
CA VAL A 293 -22.59 7.75 -0.26
C VAL A 293 -21.62 8.31 -1.30
N LEU A 294 -22.12 8.65 -2.49
CA LEU A 294 -21.34 9.28 -3.54
C LEU A 294 -21.46 10.80 -3.45
N TYR A 295 -20.35 11.49 -3.68
CA TYR A 295 -20.25 12.95 -3.64
C TYR A 295 -19.79 13.44 -5.00
N VAL A 296 -20.44 14.49 -5.51
CA VAL A 296 -20.02 15.21 -6.70
C VAL A 296 -19.58 16.61 -6.31
N SER A 297 -18.27 16.86 -6.39
CA SER A 297 -17.64 18.14 -6.04
C SER A 297 -17.36 18.95 -7.29
N LYS A 298 -17.86 20.19 -7.34
CA LYS A 298 -17.75 21.10 -8.50
C LYS A 298 -16.62 22.12 -8.41
N GLY A 299 -15.85 22.09 -7.32
CA GLY A 299 -14.74 23.01 -7.04
C GLY A 299 -14.60 23.23 -5.53
N GLU A 300 -13.51 23.88 -5.10
CA GLU A 300 -13.17 24.08 -3.67
C GLU A 300 -14.20 24.93 -2.89
N ASP A 301 -14.99 25.76 -3.58
CA ASP A 301 -15.93 26.71 -2.98
C ASP A 301 -17.41 26.28 -3.04
N GLU A 302 -17.74 25.12 -3.65
CA GLU A 302 -19.12 24.63 -3.77
C GLU A 302 -19.36 23.41 -2.87
N ALA A 303 -20.46 23.44 -2.11
CA ALA A 303 -20.88 22.29 -1.32
C ALA A 303 -21.15 21.08 -2.24
N PRO A 304 -20.60 19.89 -1.94
CA PRO A 304 -20.74 18.72 -2.79
C PRO A 304 -22.19 18.23 -2.83
N ILE A 305 -22.59 17.67 -3.97
CA ILE A 305 -23.90 17.03 -4.13
C ILE A 305 -23.80 15.59 -3.66
N GLU A 306 -24.65 15.20 -2.71
CA GLU A 306 -24.68 13.85 -2.15
C GLU A 306 -25.68 12.95 -2.88
N PHE A 307 -25.30 11.68 -3.08
CA PHE A 307 -26.10 10.66 -3.73
C PHE A 307 -25.97 9.32 -3.00
N LYS A 308 -27.07 8.61 -2.79
CA LYS A 308 -27.08 7.25 -2.24
C LYS A 308 -27.37 6.25 -3.36
N LEU A 309 -26.85 5.02 -3.24
CA LEU A 309 -27.17 3.95 -4.19
C LEU A 309 -28.68 3.69 -4.33
N THR A 310 -29.44 3.92 -3.26
CA THR A 310 -30.90 3.80 -3.24
C THR A 310 -31.60 4.79 -4.17
N ASP A 311 -30.94 5.88 -4.54
CA ASP A 311 -31.45 6.95 -5.39
C ASP A 311 -31.36 6.61 -6.87
N PHE A 312 -30.81 5.44 -7.22
CA PHE A 312 -30.66 5.00 -8.60
C PHE A 312 -31.40 3.69 -8.87
N ALA A 313 -31.82 3.52 -10.12
CA ALA A 313 -32.39 2.29 -10.66
C ALA A 313 -31.74 1.96 -11.99
N ILE A 314 -31.89 0.71 -12.42
CA ILE A 314 -31.64 0.34 -13.80
C ILE A 314 -32.94 0.45 -14.58
N LYS A 315 -32.91 1.20 -15.68
CA LYS A 315 -33.98 1.25 -16.66
C LYS A 315 -33.38 1.17 -18.05
N ASP A 316 -33.91 0.30 -18.90
CA ASP A 316 -33.45 0.10 -20.28
C ASP A 316 -31.93 -0.11 -20.37
N ASN A 317 -31.38 -0.93 -19.47
CA ASN A 317 -29.95 -1.23 -19.40
C ASN A 317 -29.06 0.02 -19.12
N LYS A 318 -29.58 1.02 -18.42
CA LYS A 318 -28.83 2.20 -17.97
C LYS A 318 -29.16 2.57 -16.54
N ILE A 319 -28.18 3.14 -15.84
CA ILE A 319 -28.41 3.78 -14.54
C ILE A 319 -29.22 5.06 -14.77
N VAL A 320 -30.29 5.21 -13.99
CA VAL A 320 -31.12 6.42 -13.95
C VAL A 320 -31.34 6.84 -12.51
N GLU A 321 -31.42 8.14 -12.26
CA GLU A 321 -31.86 8.67 -10.97
C GLU A 321 -33.36 8.42 -10.79
N LYS A 322 -33.72 7.85 -9.65
CA LYS A 322 -35.09 7.80 -9.15
C LYS A 322 -35.44 9.21 -8.67
N LYS A 323 -36.36 9.86 -9.37
CA LYS A 323 -36.89 11.17 -8.95
C LYS A 323 -37.63 11.09 -7.63
#